data_AF-K6U8Z8-F1
#
_entry.id   AF-K6U8Z8-F1
#
_cell.length_a   1.000
_cell.length_b   1.000
_cell.length_c   1.000
_cell.angle_alpha   90.00
_cell.angle_beta   90.00
_cell.angle_gamma   90.00
#
_symmetry.space_group_name_H-M   'P 1'
#
loop_
_entity.id
_entity.type
_entity.pdbx_description
1 polymer ?
#
loop_
_entity_poly.entity_id
_entity_poly.type
_entity_poly.pdbx_seq_one_letter_code
_entity_poly.pdbx_strand_id
1 'polypeptide(L)'
;MKKGVVLMKNSEIDIYDETEFRSWVKKINVALTETNFCSMIEEHNREMDYRKDITKKKYLENLPLRVRWRMEGEIKPCTNGRKTIVMSINTSEKIRVKAYKFMNAFINCISKIGGSVYVDKTEDNDNTMFMLLESQYKCNLYEKQVKLRDRIKSEDRKMSPLYELEYNGDLSFEVFAETKGKGMNDKWESLQTIEIYKSDTIESKLVDLLWKLRDDSISKKIIINQEMAKQQEAREKHIKQLEEDKILEEQIRMEKEEFIRQQKMHEEIKKHINKWEVINKVLMYISDLRSMSGVNDNERKLILNYCDYVEKIYSKSDFCKEILKFSQELEALVEE
;
A
#
# COMPACT_ATOMS: atom_id res chain seq x y z
N MET A 1 13.83 -1.34 -15.83
CA MET A 1 13.22 -1.33 -17.17
C MET A 1 12.23 -0.18 -17.25
N LYS A 2 12.45 0.78 -18.16
CA LYS A 2 11.60 1.97 -18.31
C LYS A 2 10.25 1.54 -18.89
N LYS A 3 9.16 1.72 -18.14
CA LYS A 3 7.78 1.59 -18.64
C LYS A 3 7.58 2.66 -19.71
N GLY A 4 7.31 2.24 -20.95
CA GLY A 4 6.91 3.13 -22.03
C GLY A 4 5.50 3.64 -21.74
N VAL A 5 5.39 4.76 -21.03
CA VAL A 5 4.13 5.47 -20.87
C VAL A 5 3.91 6.26 -22.17
N VAL A 6 2.96 5.83 -22.98
CA VAL A 6 2.49 6.61 -24.14
C VAL A 6 1.68 7.78 -23.60
N LEU A 7 2.34 8.90 -23.34
CA LEU A 7 1.70 10.17 -23.00
C LEU A 7 1.19 10.84 -24.28
N MET A 8 -0.03 10.51 -24.72
CA MET A 8 -0.76 11.39 -25.63
C MET A 8 -1.43 12.49 -24.78
N LYS A 9 -0.85 13.69 -24.78
CA LYS A 9 -1.48 14.90 -24.22
C LYS A 9 -2.68 15.30 -25.09
N ASN A 10 -3.84 14.71 -24.80
CA ASN A 10 -5.14 15.32 -25.10
C ASN A 10 -5.70 15.84 -23.78
N SER A 11 -6.41 16.97 -23.81
CA SER A 11 -7.12 17.49 -22.64
C SER A 11 -7.95 16.37 -22.00
N GLU A 12 -7.59 15.99 -20.77
CA GLU A 12 -8.31 14.98 -20.00
C GLU A 12 -9.73 15.48 -19.72
N ILE A 13 -10.70 14.59 -19.87
CA ILE A 13 -12.12 14.91 -19.69
C ILE A 13 -12.48 14.59 -18.26
N ASP A 14 -13.18 15.52 -17.61
CA ASP A 14 -13.68 15.24 -16.28
C ASP A 14 -14.81 14.19 -16.35
N ILE A 15 -14.52 13.00 -15.81
CA ILE A 15 -15.49 11.90 -15.72
C ILE A 15 -16.62 12.20 -14.73
N TYR A 16 -16.39 13.10 -13.76
CA TYR A 16 -17.39 13.48 -12.77
C TYR A 16 -18.44 14.42 -13.36
N ASP A 17 -18.07 15.31 -14.29
CA ASP A 17 -19.02 16.19 -14.99
C ASP A 17 -19.83 15.41 -16.04
N GLU A 18 -21.09 15.14 -15.72
CA GLU A 18 -22.02 14.44 -16.62
C GLU A 18 -22.26 15.19 -17.94
N THR A 19 -22.26 16.53 -17.91
CA THR A 19 -22.58 17.35 -19.08
C THR A 19 -21.42 17.39 -20.07
N GLU A 20 -20.19 17.52 -19.56
CA GLU A 20 -18.97 17.42 -20.35
C GLU A 20 -18.83 16.01 -20.93
N PHE A 21 -18.98 15.00 -20.08
CA PHE A 21 -18.90 13.59 -20.49
C PHE A 21 -19.92 13.26 -21.57
N ARG A 22 -21.20 13.60 -21.38
CA ARG A 22 -22.26 13.36 -22.37
C ARG A 22 -21.99 14.04 -23.70
N SER A 23 -21.45 15.26 -23.67
CA SER A 23 -21.13 16.03 -24.88
C SER A 23 -19.95 15.44 -25.64
N TRP A 24 -18.97 14.88 -24.92
CA TRP A 24 -17.83 14.20 -25.51
C TRP A 24 -18.21 12.83 -26.09
N VAL A 25 -18.95 12.01 -25.35
CA VAL A 25 -19.34 10.65 -25.77
C VAL A 25 -20.10 10.68 -27.10
N LYS A 26 -20.93 11.70 -27.34
CA LYS A 26 -21.62 11.93 -28.62
C LYS A 26 -20.70 12.29 -29.80
N LYS A 27 -19.48 12.75 -29.53
CA LYS A 27 -18.47 13.12 -30.54
C LYS A 27 -17.52 11.98 -30.88
N ILE A 28 -17.67 10.82 -30.23
CA ILE A 28 -16.86 9.64 -30.53
C ILE A 28 -17.21 9.17 -31.94
N ASN A 29 -16.19 9.13 -32.80
CA ASN A 29 -16.30 8.63 -34.16
C ASN A 29 -15.10 7.72 -34.43
N VAL A 30 -15.34 6.51 -34.92
CA VAL A 30 -14.26 5.58 -35.27
C VAL A 30 -13.91 5.81 -36.73
N ALA A 31 -12.82 6.56 -36.97
CA ALA A 31 -12.36 6.84 -38.33
C ALA A 31 -12.07 5.51 -39.06
N LEU A 32 -12.87 5.21 -40.08
CA LEU A 32 -12.76 3.97 -40.86
C LEU A 32 -11.42 3.82 -41.59
N THR A 33 -10.64 4.89 -41.72
CA THR A 33 -9.39 5.00 -42.48
C THR A 33 -8.11 4.95 -41.63
N GLU A 34 -8.20 4.87 -40.28
CA GLU A 34 -6.99 4.78 -39.45
C GLU A 34 -6.27 3.45 -39.66
N THR A 35 -5.01 3.54 -40.10
CA THR A 35 -4.09 2.41 -40.26
C THR A 35 -3.05 2.33 -39.15
N ASN A 36 -2.88 3.42 -38.38
CA ASN A 36 -1.89 3.50 -37.32
C ASN A 36 -2.57 3.09 -36.00
N PHE A 37 -2.31 1.85 -35.58
CA PHE A 37 -2.82 1.33 -34.33
C PHE A 37 -1.87 1.61 -33.16
N CYS A 38 -2.38 1.58 -31.93
CA CYS A 38 -1.56 1.61 -30.73
C CYS A 38 -0.47 0.51 -30.78
N SER A 39 0.71 0.77 -30.21
CA SER A 39 1.85 -0.17 -30.19
C SER A 39 1.48 -1.55 -29.62
N MET A 40 0.56 -1.61 -28.65
CA MET A 40 0.06 -2.87 -28.09
C MET A 40 -0.69 -3.72 -29.12
N ILE A 41 -1.45 -3.08 -30.01
CA ILE A 41 -2.16 -3.77 -31.11
C ILE A 41 -1.14 -4.30 -32.13
N GLU A 42 -0.09 -3.53 -32.42
CA GLU A 42 0.97 -3.96 -33.34
C GLU A 42 1.81 -5.12 -32.78
N GLU A 43 2.11 -5.10 -31.48
CA GLU A 43 2.72 -6.23 -30.77
C GLU A 43 1.84 -7.48 -30.83
N HIS A 44 0.54 -7.34 -30.54
CA HIS A 44 -0.42 -8.43 -30.69
C HIS A 44 -0.44 -8.97 -32.13
N ASN A 45 -0.46 -8.11 -33.15
CA ASN A 45 -0.48 -8.55 -34.54
C ASN A 45 0.76 -9.37 -34.92
N ARG A 46 1.95 -8.89 -34.54
CA ARG A 46 3.23 -9.60 -34.78
C ARG A 46 3.26 -10.95 -34.09
N GLU A 47 2.83 -11.01 -32.84
CA GLU A 47 2.78 -12.26 -32.08
C GLU A 47 1.76 -13.25 -32.68
N MET A 48 0.59 -12.79 -33.14
CA MET A 48 -0.39 -13.67 -33.78
C MET A 48 0.11 -14.25 -35.11
N ASP A 49 0.83 -13.46 -35.91
CA ASP A 49 1.45 -13.96 -37.15
C ASP A 49 2.58 -14.96 -36.83
N TYR A 50 3.39 -14.70 -35.80
CA TYR A 50 4.41 -15.64 -35.30
C TYR A 50 3.81 -16.97 -34.82
N ARG A 51 2.74 -16.92 -34.01
CA ARG A 51 2.02 -18.12 -33.52
C ARG A 51 1.42 -18.95 -34.66
N LYS A 52 0.90 -18.30 -35.71
CA LYS A 52 0.42 -18.99 -36.91
C LYS A 52 1.53 -19.69 -37.66
N ASP A 53 2.68 -19.03 -37.81
CA ASP A 53 3.83 -19.62 -38.51
C ASP A 53 4.41 -20.81 -37.74
N ILE A 54 4.44 -20.76 -36.41
CA ILE A 54 4.77 -21.93 -35.57
C ILE A 54 3.75 -23.05 -35.80
N THR A 55 2.46 -22.74 -35.73
CA THR A 55 1.40 -23.74 -35.87
C THR A 55 1.43 -24.41 -37.23
N LYS A 56 1.68 -23.64 -38.30
CA LYS A 56 1.89 -24.17 -39.65
C LYS A 56 3.07 -25.11 -39.71
N LYS A 57 4.16 -24.84 -39.00
CA LYS A 57 5.36 -25.68 -39.00
C LYS A 57 5.26 -26.90 -38.08
N LYS A 58 4.20 -27.01 -37.26
CA LYS A 58 4.03 -28.09 -36.28
C LYS A 58 4.00 -29.49 -36.91
N TYR A 59 3.53 -29.64 -38.16
CA TYR A 59 3.56 -30.94 -38.84
C TYR A 59 5.01 -31.45 -39.08
N LEU A 60 6.00 -30.56 -39.15
CA LEU A 60 7.41 -30.93 -39.32
C LEU A 60 7.96 -31.67 -38.10
N GLU A 61 7.37 -31.50 -36.92
CA GLU A 61 7.72 -32.25 -35.71
C GLU A 61 7.39 -33.73 -35.83
N ASN A 62 6.38 -34.08 -36.63
CA ASN A 62 5.97 -35.46 -36.87
C ASN A 62 6.79 -36.16 -37.97
N LEU A 63 7.69 -35.43 -38.65
CA LEU A 63 8.51 -35.98 -39.71
C LEU A 63 9.84 -36.53 -39.17
N PRO A 64 10.40 -37.59 -39.79
CA PRO A 64 11.73 -38.09 -39.44
C PRO A 64 12.79 -36.99 -39.53
N LEU A 65 13.74 -37.00 -38.60
CA LEU A 65 14.76 -35.95 -38.43
C LEU A 65 15.42 -35.55 -39.76
N ARG A 66 15.87 -36.52 -40.57
CA ARG A 66 16.52 -36.28 -41.88
C ARG A 66 15.64 -35.52 -42.89
N VAL A 67 14.33 -35.74 -42.86
CA VAL A 67 13.36 -35.06 -43.74
C VAL A 67 13.19 -33.62 -43.27
N ARG A 68 13.08 -33.43 -41.95
CA ARG A 68 12.99 -32.10 -41.32
C ARG A 68 14.22 -31.23 -41.63
N TRP A 69 15.43 -31.78 -41.49
CA TRP A 69 16.69 -31.10 -41.85
C TRP A 69 16.70 -30.63 -43.32
N ARG A 70 16.19 -31.46 -44.24
CA ARG A 70 16.19 -31.14 -45.67
C ARG A 70 15.18 -30.03 -46.03
N MET A 71 14.10 -29.90 -45.25
CA MET A 71 13.04 -28.91 -45.49
C MET A 71 13.31 -27.55 -44.82
N GLU A 72 13.92 -27.52 -43.63
CA GLU A 72 14.21 -26.28 -42.90
C GLU A 72 15.64 -25.74 -43.18
N GLY A 73 16.54 -26.56 -43.74
CA GLY A 73 17.94 -26.22 -44.00
C GLY A 73 18.78 -26.24 -42.72
N GLU A 74 18.61 -25.22 -41.87
CA GLU A 74 19.15 -25.15 -40.52
C GLU A 74 18.02 -25.40 -39.51
N ILE A 75 18.24 -26.32 -38.56
CA ILE A 75 17.40 -26.37 -37.36
C ILE A 75 17.66 -25.07 -36.60
N LYS A 76 16.82 -24.05 -36.82
CA LYS A 76 16.56 -23.12 -35.73
C LYS A 76 16.03 -24.01 -34.62
N PRO A 77 16.73 -24.13 -33.47
CA PRO A 77 16.15 -24.84 -32.34
C PRO A 77 14.75 -24.26 -32.21
N CYS A 78 13.72 -25.11 -32.12
CA CYS A 78 12.40 -24.67 -31.72
C CYS A 78 12.68 -23.83 -30.48
N THR A 79 12.68 -22.50 -30.65
CA THR A 79 12.94 -21.63 -29.54
C THR A 79 11.69 -21.91 -28.75
N ASN A 80 11.86 -22.58 -27.60
CA ASN A 80 10.89 -22.58 -26.52
C ASN A 80 10.79 -21.12 -26.04
N GLY A 81 10.42 -20.21 -26.96
CA GLY A 81 10.07 -18.86 -26.71
C GLY A 81 8.80 -18.99 -25.92
N ARG A 82 8.92 -18.74 -24.61
CA ARG A 82 7.75 -18.56 -23.75
C ARG A 82 6.78 -17.66 -24.52
N LYS A 83 5.54 -18.14 -24.66
CA LYS A 83 4.46 -17.44 -25.34
C LYS A 83 4.49 -15.96 -24.90
N THR A 84 4.66 -15.04 -25.85
CA THR A 84 4.61 -13.62 -25.50
C THR A 84 3.17 -13.32 -25.14
N ILE A 85 2.93 -12.92 -23.89
CA ILE A 85 1.60 -12.53 -23.42
C ILE A 85 1.26 -11.19 -24.09
N VAL A 86 0.16 -11.18 -24.84
CA VAL A 86 -0.33 -10.01 -25.56
C VAL A 86 -1.78 -9.73 -25.16
N MET A 87 -2.39 -8.72 -25.78
CA MET A 87 -3.79 -8.41 -25.53
C MET A 87 -4.71 -9.59 -25.87
N SER A 88 -5.79 -9.72 -25.10
CA SER A 88 -6.84 -10.72 -25.24
C SER A 88 -7.77 -10.36 -26.39
N ILE A 89 -7.28 -10.58 -27.62
CA ILE A 89 -8.03 -10.43 -28.87
C ILE A 89 -8.01 -11.77 -29.60
N ASN A 90 -9.16 -12.45 -29.66
CA ASN A 90 -9.29 -13.75 -30.32
C ASN A 90 -10.27 -13.65 -31.51
N THR A 91 -9.75 -13.37 -32.70
CA THR A 91 -10.56 -13.13 -33.90
C THR A 91 -10.00 -13.81 -35.14
N SER A 92 -10.87 -14.10 -36.11
CA SER A 92 -10.48 -14.58 -37.42
C SER A 92 -9.75 -13.49 -38.21
N GLU A 93 -8.92 -13.89 -39.18
CA GLU A 93 -8.20 -12.97 -40.06
C GLU A 93 -9.11 -11.98 -40.78
N LYS A 94 -10.34 -12.41 -41.11
CA LYS A 94 -11.33 -11.61 -41.84
C LYS A 94 -11.81 -10.42 -41.01
N ILE A 95 -11.88 -10.55 -39.69
CA ILE A 95 -12.46 -9.54 -38.78
C ILE A 95 -11.40 -8.87 -37.91
N ARG A 96 -10.17 -9.38 -37.90
CA ARG A 96 -9.03 -8.85 -37.16
C ARG A 96 -8.85 -7.33 -37.27
N VAL A 97 -9.00 -6.77 -38.48
CA VAL A 97 -8.91 -5.31 -38.70
C VAL A 97 -10.05 -4.56 -38.00
N LYS A 98 -11.28 -5.08 -38.03
CA LYS A 98 -12.43 -4.49 -37.32
C LYS A 98 -12.22 -4.54 -35.81
N ALA A 99 -11.68 -5.65 -35.29
CA ALA A 99 -11.36 -5.81 -33.88
C ALA A 99 -10.25 -4.84 -33.40
N TYR A 100 -9.21 -4.65 -34.20
CA TYR A 100 -8.16 -3.68 -33.90
C TYR A 100 -8.67 -2.24 -33.90
N LYS A 101 -9.57 -1.87 -34.83
CA LYS A 101 -10.22 -0.55 -34.83
C LYS A 101 -11.04 -0.33 -33.56
N PHE A 102 -11.83 -1.33 -33.17
CA PHE A 102 -12.58 -1.29 -31.92
C PHE A 102 -11.66 -1.06 -30.70
N MET A 103 -10.61 -1.88 -30.57
CA MET A 103 -9.67 -1.75 -29.44
C MET A 103 -8.91 -0.44 -29.46
N ASN A 104 -8.53 0.07 -30.62
CA ASN A 104 -7.85 1.37 -30.74
C ASN A 104 -8.76 2.50 -30.27
N ALA A 105 -10.02 2.50 -30.72
CA ALA A 105 -11.02 3.47 -30.27
C ALA A 105 -11.26 3.36 -28.76
N PHE A 106 -11.37 2.14 -28.23
CA PHE A 106 -11.55 1.89 -26.80
C PHE A 106 -10.36 2.42 -25.98
N ILE A 107 -9.11 2.07 -26.35
CA ILE A 107 -7.89 2.54 -25.68
C ILE A 107 -7.84 4.07 -25.68
N ASN A 108 -8.10 4.69 -26.83
CA ASN A 108 -8.10 6.16 -26.95
C ASN A 108 -9.18 6.81 -26.09
N CYS A 109 -10.36 6.19 -25.98
CA CYS A 109 -11.43 6.70 -25.11
C CYS A 109 -11.05 6.58 -23.63
N ILE A 110 -10.53 5.43 -23.20
CA ILE A 110 -10.08 5.23 -21.81
C ILE A 110 -8.96 6.22 -21.45
N SER A 111 -7.98 6.43 -22.34
CA SER A 111 -6.92 7.41 -22.11
C SER A 111 -7.41 8.85 -22.02
N LYS A 112 -8.47 9.23 -22.75
CA LYS A 112 -9.07 10.58 -22.65
C LYS A 112 -9.78 10.84 -21.32
N ILE A 113 -10.28 9.80 -20.66
CA ILE A 113 -10.92 9.89 -19.35
C ILE A 113 -9.87 9.75 -18.21
N GLY A 114 -8.57 9.80 -18.52
CA GLY A 114 -7.49 9.64 -17.54
C GLY A 114 -7.23 8.18 -17.12
N GLY A 115 -7.80 7.21 -17.83
CA GLY A 115 -7.54 5.79 -17.62
C GLY A 115 -6.29 5.27 -18.36
N SER A 116 -5.82 4.08 -17.99
CA SER A 116 -4.67 3.44 -18.66
C SER A 116 -4.97 1.98 -18.99
N VAL A 117 -4.60 1.55 -20.19
CA VAL A 117 -4.74 0.15 -20.65
C VAL A 117 -3.35 -0.50 -20.70
N TYR A 118 -3.24 -1.73 -20.22
CA TYR A 118 -2.00 -2.49 -20.22
C TYR A 118 -2.24 -4.00 -20.35
N VAL A 119 -1.18 -4.71 -20.75
CA VAL A 119 -1.14 -6.17 -20.79
C VAL A 119 -0.54 -6.66 -19.49
N ASP A 120 -1.28 -7.45 -18.74
CA ASP A 120 -0.76 -8.10 -17.54
C ASP A 120 0.01 -9.36 -17.94
N LYS A 121 1.26 -9.45 -17.49
CA LYS A 121 2.19 -10.54 -17.79
C LYS A 121 2.29 -11.56 -16.65
N THR A 122 1.46 -11.43 -15.61
CA THR A 122 1.44 -12.35 -14.47
C THR A 122 0.76 -13.68 -14.81
N GLU A 123 -0.24 -13.66 -15.70
CA GLU A 123 -0.96 -14.85 -16.17
C GLU A 123 -0.28 -15.47 -17.41
N ASP A 124 -0.32 -16.80 -17.56
CA ASP A 124 0.20 -17.51 -18.75
C ASP A 124 -0.66 -17.33 -20.03
N ASN A 125 -1.79 -16.64 -19.90
CA ASN A 125 -2.77 -16.40 -20.95
C ASN A 125 -2.77 -14.94 -21.40
N ASP A 126 -3.24 -14.72 -22.63
CA ASP A 126 -3.39 -13.35 -23.15
C ASP A 126 -4.41 -12.61 -22.27
N ASN A 127 -4.00 -11.45 -21.75
CA ASN A 127 -4.78 -10.70 -20.77
C ASN A 127 -4.71 -9.21 -21.09
N THR A 128 -5.85 -8.52 -21.04
CA THR A 128 -5.91 -7.06 -21.21
C THR A 128 -6.60 -6.47 -20.01
N MET A 129 -5.87 -5.61 -19.30
CA MET A 129 -6.36 -4.91 -18.13
C MET A 129 -6.39 -3.41 -18.39
N PHE A 130 -7.29 -2.72 -17.70
CA PHE A 130 -7.27 -1.27 -17.67
C PHE A 130 -7.64 -0.74 -16.29
N MET A 131 -7.11 0.43 -15.97
CA MET A 131 -7.40 1.17 -14.75
C MET A 131 -8.20 2.42 -15.07
N LEU A 132 -9.25 2.65 -14.30
CA LEU A 132 -10.08 3.86 -14.34
C LEU A 132 -10.48 4.25 -12.91
N LEU A 133 -10.22 5.50 -12.50
CA LEU A 133 -10.52 6.00 -11.15
C LEU A 133 -10.07 5.03 -10.02
N GLU A 134 -8.83 4.54 -10.08
CA GLU A 134 -8.25 3.58 -9.13
C GLU A 134 -8.91 2.19 -9.08
N SER A 135 -9.88 1.93 -9.95
CA SER A 135 -10.52 0.63 -10.12
C SER A 135 -9.87 -0.15 -11.26
N GLN A 136 -9.65 -1.44 -11.06
CA GLN A 136 -9.08 -2.34 -12.06
C GLN A 136 -10.17 -3.12 -12.79
N TYR A 137 -9.97 -3.29 -14.09
CA TYR A 137 -10.87 -4.00 -14.99
C TYR A 137 -10.09 -4.94 -15.89
N LYS A 138 -10.68 -6.08 -16.22
CA LYS A 138 -10.19 -7.06 -17.20
C LYS A 138 -11.11 -7.03 -18.42
N CYS A 139 -10.55 -7.08 -19.62
CA CYS A 139 -11.35 -7.09 -20.84
C CYS A 139 -10.87 -8.13 -21.85
N ASN A 140 -11.85 -8.71 -22.56
CA ASN A 140 -11.62 -9.73 -23.57
C ASN A 140 -12.42 -9.38 -24.83
N LEU A 141 -11.76 -9.39 -25.98
CA LEU A 141 -12.41 -9.23 -27.27
C LEU A 141 -12.29 -10.56 -28.04
N TYR A 142 -13.41 -11.15 -28.43
CA TYR A 142 -13.38 -12.37 -29.21
C TYR A 142 -14.47 -12.41 -30.28
N GLU A 143 -14.23 -13.18 -31.34
CA GLU A 143 -15.23 -13.49 -32.35
C GLU A 143 -16.02 -14.73 -31.92
N LYS A 144 -17.36 -14.62 -31.92
CA LYS A 144 -18.24 -15.73 -31.55
C LYS A 144 -18.03 -16.91 -32.49
N GLN A 145 -17.88 -18.08 -31.88
CA GLN A 145 -17.82 -19.36 -32.57
C GLN A 145 -19.15 -20.08 -32.44
N VAL A 146 -19.64 -20.63 -33.55
CA VAL A 146 -20.89 -21.38 -33.63
C VAL A 146 -20.59 -22.75 -34.25
N LYS A 147 -21.29 -23.79 -33.81
CA LYS A 147 -21.13 -25.13 -34.38
C LYS A 147 -21.65 -25.14 -35.81
N LEU A 148 -20.96 -25.85 -36.70
CA LEU A 148 -21.30 -25.92 -38.12
C LEU A 148 -22.75 -26.35 -38.39
N ARG A 149 -23.30 -27.23 -37.54
CA ARG A 149 -24.69 -27.70 -37.61
C ARG A 149 -25.73 -26.60 -37.40
N ASP A 150 -25.39 -25.56 -36.65
CA ASP A 150 -26.31 -24.49 -36.24
C ASP A 150 -26.31 -23.33 -37.27
N ARG A 151 -25.43 -23.40 -38.29
CA ARG A 151 -25.38 -22.43 -39.38
C ARG A 151 -26.49 -22.71 -40.40
N ILE A 152 -27.22 -21.67 -40.80
CA ILE A 152 -28.20 -21.72 -41.90
C ILE A 152 -27.48 -22.29 -43.14
N LYS A 153 -28.05 -23.35 -43.74
CA LYS A 153 -27.44 -24.15 -44.83
C LYS A 153 -26.86 -23.25 -45.93
N SER A 154 -25.58 -22.90 -45.83
CA SER A 154 -24.85 -22.23 -46.91
C SER A 154 -24.55 -23.24 -48.01
N GLU A 155 -24.68 -22.82 -49.27
CA GLU A 155 -24.62 -23.67 -50.47
C GLU A 155 -23.25 -24.35 -50.68
N ASP A 156 -22.17 -23.78 -50.13
CA ASP A 156 -20.82 -24.35 -50.17
C ASP A 156 -20.46 -25.09 -48.88
N ARG A 157 -20.86 -26.36 -48.77
CA ARG A 157 -20.42 -27.23 -47.67
C ARG A 157 -19.03 -27.80 -47.94
N LYS A 158 -18.04 -27.36 -47.15
CA LYS A 158 -16.77 -28.10 -47.01
C LYS A 158 -17.02 -29.41 -46.26
N MET A 159 -16.27 -30.48 -46.58
CA MET A 159 -16.31 -31.74 -45.82
C MET A 159 -15.65 -31.55 -44.43
N SER A 160 -16.40 -30.93 -43.52
CA SER A 160 -16.00 -30.67 -42.13
C SER A 160 -17.00 -31.32 -41.16
N PRO A 161 -16.55 -31.81 -39.99
CA PRO A 161 -17.45 -32.38 -38.99
C PRO A 161 -18.47 -31.36 -38.47
N LEU A 162 -19.72 -31.80 -38.26
CA LEU A 162 -20.82 -30.93 -37.83
C LEU A 162 -20.64 -30.31 -36.43
N TYR A 163 -19.77 -30.90 -35.61
CA TYR A 163 -19.42 -30.39 -34.28
C TYR A 163 -18.27 -29.39 -34.30
N GLU A 164 -17.64 -29.15 -35.45
CA GLU A 164 -16.57 -28.18 -35.61
C GLU A 164 -17.09 -26.77 -35.34
N LEU A 165 -16.31 -25.99 -34.59
CA LEU A 165 -16.62 -24.60 -34.25
C LEU A 165 -16.05 -23.69 -35.33
N GLU A 166 -16.92 -22.93 -35.99
CA GLU A 166 -16.50 -21.91 -36.95
C GLU A 166 -16.87 -20.52 -36.44
N TYR A 167 -16.06 -19.54 -36.82
CA TYR A 167 -16.34 -18.14 -36.53
C TYR A 167 -17.57 -17.63 -37.31
N ASN A 168 -18.53 -17.03 -36.59
CA ASN A 168 -19.76 -16.52 -37.20
C ASN A 168 -19.58 -15.16 -37.89
N GLY A 169 -18.58 -14.40 -37.45
CA GLY A 169 -18.36 -13.04 -37.91
C GLY A 169 -18.82 -11.94 -36.95
N ASP A 170 -19.32 -12.31 -35.77
CA ASP A 170 -19.82 -11.37 -34.77
C ASP A 170 -18.79 -11.21 -33.65
N LEU A 171 -18.52 -9.96 -33.26
CA LEU A 171 -17.56 -9.66 -32.20
C LEU A 171 -18.29 -9.53 -30.85
N SER A 172 -17.70 -10.11 -29.82
CA SER A 172 -18.11 -9.97 -28.42
C SER A 172 -16.99 -9.29 -27.64
N PHE A 173 -17.33 -8.24 -26.91
CA PHE A 173 -16.44 -7.59 -25.97
C PHE A 173 -16.96 -7.74 -24.55
N GLU A 174 -16.18 -8.38 -23.69
CA GLU A 174 -16.51 -8.61 -22.29
C GLU A 174 -15.63 -7.75 -21.40
N VAL A 175 -16.24 -7.06 -20.45
CA VAL A 175 -15.53 -6.34 -19.39
C VAL A 175 -15.92 -6.91 -18.04
N PHE A 176 -14.89 -7.23 -17.27
CA PHE A 176 -14.98 -7.73 -15.91
C PHE A 176 -14.41 -6.69 -14.96
N ALA A 177 -15.08 -6.50 -13.84
CA ALA A 177 -14.69 -5.56 -12.82
C ALA A 177 -14.17 -6.33 -11.60
N GLU A 178 -13.10 -5.83 -10.98
CA GLU A 178 -12.56 -6.41 -9.74
C GLU A 178 -13.57 -6.20 -8.60
N THR A 179 -13.94 -7.28 -7.90
CA THR A 179 -14.71 -7.21 -6.66
C THR A 179 -13.84 -7.59 -5.47
N LYS A 180 -13.59 -6.62 -4.59
CA LYS A 180 -12.94 -6.86 -3.31
C LYS A 180 -13.96 -7.37 -2.31
N GLY A 181 -14.28 -8.66 -2.40
CA GLY A 181 -15.04 -9.35 -1.36
C GLY A 181 -14.19 -9.53 -0.10
N LYS A 182 -14.84 -9.61 1.08
CA LYS A 182 -14.21 -9.86 2.40
C LYS A 182 -13.46 -11.20 2.53
N GLY A 183 -13.21 -11.94 1.45
CA GLY A 183 -12.48 -13.20 1.43
C GLY A 183 -11.48 -13.19 0.27
N MET A 184 -10.23 -13.47 0.61
CA MET A 184 -8.95 -13.31 -0.11
C MET A 184 -8.78 -13.90 -1.54
N ASN A 185 -9.80 -13.87 -2.40
CA ASN A 185 -9.65 -14.19 -3.82
C ASN A 185 -10.21 -13.04 -4.66
N ASP A 186 -9.37 -12.49 -5.56
CA ASP A 186 -9.78 -11.52 -6.56
C ASP A 186 -10.84 -12.15 -7.47
N LYS A 187 -12.11 -11.89 -7.16
CA LYS A 187 -13.24 -12.34 -7.97
C LYS A 187 -13.54 -11.27 -9.01
N TRP A 188 -13.48 -11.68 -10.26
CA TRP A 188 -13.86 -10.87 -11.41
C TRP A 188 -15.34 -11.08 -11.70
N GLU A 189 -16.14 -10.01 -11.60
CA GLU A 189 -17.56 -10.05 -11.97
C GLU A 189 -17.75 -9.45 -13.36
N SER A 190 -18.56 -10.09 -14.20
CA SER A 190 -18.88 -9.57 -15.54
C SER A 190 -19.74 -8.33 -15.41
N LEU A 191 -19.19 -7.18 -15.79
CA LEU A 191 -19.86 -5.89 -15.75
C LEU A 191 -20.73 -5.70 -16.99
N GLN A 192 -20.17 -6.02 -18.16
CA GLN A 192 -20.91 -5.92 -19.41
C GLN A 192 -20.31 -6.82 -20.49
N THR A 193 -21.21 -7.45 -21.23
CA THR A 193 -20.92 -8.08 -22.51
C THR A 193 -21.59 -7.28 -23.62
N ILE A 194 -20.81 -6.92 -24.63
CA ILE A 194 -21.25 -6.16 -25.80
C ILE A 194 -21.11 -7.04 -27.03
N GLU A 195 -22.21 -7.20 -27.74
CA GLU A 195 -22.23 -7.89 -29.02
C GLU A 195 -22.28 -6.86 -30.15
N ILE A 196 -21.34 -6.99 -31.07
CA ILE A 196 -21.19 -6.14 -32.25
C ILE A 196 -21.45 -7.01 -33.47
N TYR A 197 -22.69 -6.95 -33.96
CA TYR A 197 -23.08 -7.63 -35.19
C TYR A 197 -22.48 -6.95 -36.43
N LYS A 198 -22.58 -7.61 -37.58
CA LYS A 198 -22.09 -7.06 -38.86
C LYS A 198 -22.75 -5.72 -39.25
N SER A 199 -24.01 -5.53 -38.89
CA SER A 199 -24.82 -4.33 -39.16
C SER A 199 -24.56 -3.17 -38.21
N ASP A 200 -23.93 -3.42 -37.06
CA ASP A 200 -23.90 -2.47 -35.95
C ASP A 200 -22.74 -1.48 -36.11
N THR A 201 -23.02 -0.21 -35.82
CA THR A 201 -22.01 0.85 -35.65
C THR A 201 -21.23 0.62 -34.37
N ILE A 202 -19.91 0.66 -34.46
CA ILE A 202 -19.02 0.46 -33.30
C ILE A 202 -19.24 1.56 -32.25
N GLU A 203 -19.54 2.77 -32.71
CA GLU A 203 -19.70 3.98 -31.92
C GLU A 203 -20.81 3.83 -30.87
N SER A 204 -22.01 3.40 -31.28
CA SER A 204 -23.15 3.27 -30.36
C SER A 204 -22.88 2.27 -29.23
N LYS A 205 -22.26 1.14 -29.57
CA LYS A 205 -21.87 0.13 -28.58
C LYS A 205 -20.79 0.62 -27.63
N LEU A 206 -19.84 1.42 -28.14
CA LEU A 206 -18.78 2.02 -27.33
C LEU A 206 -19.34 3.09 -26.38
N VAL A 207 -20.31 3.88 -26.84
CA VAL A 207 -21.04 4.85 -26.01
C VAL A 207 -21.72 4.16 -24.83
N ASP A 208 -22.46 3.06 -25.08
CA ASP A 208 -23.15 2.30 -24.03
C ASP A 208 -22.16 1.71 -23.01
N LEU A 209 -20.99 1.26 -23.47
CA LEU A 209 -19.91 0.77 -22.61
C LEU A 209 -19.41 1.86 -21.66
N LEU A 210 -19.11 3.03 -22.21
CA LEU A 210 -18.51 4.12 -21.45
C LEU A 210 -19.44 4.65 -20.36
N TRP A 211 -20.75 4.70 -20.61
CA TRP A 211 -21.73 5.06 -19.57
C TRP A 211 -21.71 4.09 -18.40
N LYS A 212 -21.75 2.78 -18.67
CA LYS A 212 -21.70 1.76 -17.61
C LYS A 212 -20.37 1.76 -16.86
N LEU A 213 -19.26 1.97 -17.56
CA LEU A 213 -17.94 2.10 -16.92
C LEU A 213 -17.85 3.35 -16.04
N ARG A 214 -18.44 4.47 -16.47
CA ARG A 214 -18.51 5.69 -15.66
C ARG A 214 -19.27 5.43 -14.36
N ASP A 215 -20.47 4.86 -14.44
CA ASP A 215 -21.31 4.65 -13.26
C ASP A 215 -20.66 3.70 -12.25
N ASP A 216 -20.04 2.61 -12.72
CA ASP A 216 -19.31 1.67 -11.86
C ASP A 216 -18.06 2.30 -11.24
N SER A 217 -17.24 2.97 -12.04
CA SER A 217 -15.97 3.56 -11.56
C SER A 217 -16.20 4.69 -10.54
N ILE A 218 -17.21 5.53 -10.74
CA ILE A 218 -17.61 6.54 -9.75
C ILE A 218 -18.11 5.88 -8.47
N SER A 219 -18.97 4.87 -8.59
CA SER A 219 -19.51 4.14 -7.42
C SER A 219 -18.40 3.50 -6.59
N LYS A 220 -17.43 2.85 -7.24
CA LYS A 220 -16.27 2.26 -6.57
C LYS A 220 -15.37 3.32 -5.94
N LYS A 221 -15.13 4.44 -6.62
CA LYS A 221 -14.31 5.53 -6.08
C LYS A 221 -14.93 6.14 -4.82
N ILE A 222 -16.25 6.28 -4.76
CA ILE A 222 -16.96 6.73 -3.54
C ILE A 222 -16.69 5.77 -2.38
N ILE A 223 -16.78 4.45 -2.62
CA ILE A 223 -16.52 3.43 -1.60
C ILE A 223 -15.06 3.50 -1.13
N ILE A 224 -14.11 3.58 -2.06
CA ILE A 224 -12.68 3.69 -1.76
C ILE A 224 -12.41 4.93 -0.90
N ASN A 225 -12.95 6.09 -1.26
CA ASN A 225 -12.77 7.32 -0.51
C ASN A 225 -13.36 7.23 0.91
N GLN A 226 -14.52 6.60 1.08
CA GLN A 226 -15.13 6.36 2.40
C GLN A 226 -14.27 5.43 3.26
N GLU A 227 -13.68 4.38 2.68
CA GLU A 227 -12.80 3.47 3.40
C GLU A 227 -11.48 4.15 3.80
N MET A 228 -10.89 4.93 2.90
CA MET A 228 -9.70 5.74 3.17
C MET A 228 -9.95 6.77 4.29
N ALA A 229 -11.11 7.44 4.30
CA ALA A 229 -11.48 8.37 5.36
C ALA A 229 -11.57 7.66 6.73
N LYS A 230 -12.21 6.48 6.79
CA LYS A 230 -12.29 5.68 8.02
C LYS A 230 -10.91 5.23 8.51
N GLN A 231 -10.03 4.81 7.60
CA GLN A 231 -8.66 4.42 7.95
C GLN A 231 -7.86 5.61 8.48
N GLN A 232 -8.04 6.80 7.90
CA GLN A 232 -7.39 8.02 8.35
C GLN A 232 -7.85 8.43 9.75
N GLU A 233 -9.17 8.43 10.01
CA GLU A 233 -9.71 8.69 11.34
C GLU A 233 -9.19 7.68 12.39
N ALA A 234 -9.07 6.40 12.02
CA ALA A 234 -8.53 5.38 12.92
C ALA A 234 -7.06 5.63 13.25
N ARG A 235 -6.25 6.04 12.26
CA ARG A 235 -4.84 6.41 12.48
C ARG A 235 -4.71 7.64 13.36
N GLU A 236 -5.54 8.65 13.15
CA GLU A 236 -5.53 9.86 13.97
C GLU A 236 -5.91 9.58 15.43
N LYS A 237 -6.90 8.70 15.67
CA LYS A 237 -7.23 8.24 17.03
C LYS A 237 -6.07 7.49 17.68
N HIS A 238 -5.40 6.61 16.93
CA HIS A 238 -4.24 5.88 17.44
C HIS A 238 -3.07 6.81 17.78
N ILE A 239 -2.82 7.85 16.97
CA ILE A 239 -1.77 8.84 17.24
C ILE A 239 -2.09 9.62 18.52
N LYS A 240 -3.34 10.06 18.70
CA LYS A 240 -3.76 10.76 19.93
C LYS A 240 -3.59 9.90 21.18
N GLN A 241 -3.94 8.62 21.11
CA GLN A 241 -3.72 7.68 22.22
C GLN A 241 -2.23 7.55 22.57
N LEU A 242 -1.35 7.43 21.56
CA LEU A 242 0.09 7.38 21.80
C LEU A 242 0.65 8.68 22.41
N GLU A 243 0.09 9.84 22.05
CA GLU A 243 0.48 11.12 22.64
C GLU A 243 0.02 11.23 24.10
N GLU A 244 -1.20 10.80 24.40
CA GLU A 244 -1.74 10.72 25.77
C GLU A 244 -0.91 9.77 26.65
N ASP A 245 -0.57 8.59 26.13
CA ASP A 245 0.26 7.61 26.84
C ASP A 245 1.66 8.17 27.15
N LYS A 246 2.28 8.89 26.20
CA LYS A 246 3.58 9.55 26.43
C LYS A 246 3.51 10.63 27.50
N ILE A 247 2.46 11.44 27.50
CA ILE A 247 2.25 12.48 28.53
C ILE A 247 2.10 11.82 29.91
N LEU A 248 1.33 10.72 29.98
CA LEU A 248 1.15 9.98 31.22
C LEU A 248 2.47 9.34 31.71
N GLU A 249 3.24 8.73 30.82
CA GLU A 249 4.57 8.17 31.15
C GLU A 249 5.53 9.26 31.67
N GLU A 250 5.50 10.44 31.07
CA GLU A 250 6.33 11.58 31.48
C GLU A 250 5.91 12.14 32.84
N GLN A 251 4.60 12.22 33.13
CA GLN A 251 4.07 12.57 34.45
C GLN A 251 4.51 11.56 35.51
N ILE A 252 4.36 10.26 35.24
CA ILE A 252 4.80 9.18 36.15
C ILE A 252 6.31 9.25 36.40
N ARG A 253 7.10 9.62 35.39
CA ARG A 253 8.56 9.80 35.54
C ARG A 253 8.87 10.96 36.47
N MET A 254 8.22 12.11 36.27
CA MET A 254 8.37 13.31 37.12
C MET A 254 7.98 13.01 38.58
N GLU A 255 6.83 12.37 38.81
CA GLU A 255 6.37 11.99 40.15
C GLU A 255 7.36 11.05 40.85
N LYS A 256 7.94 10.07 40.13
CA LYS A 256 8.97 9.18 40.69
C LYS A 256 10.24 9.94 41.06
N GLU A 257 10.68 10.87 40.23
CA GLU A 257 11.87 11.69 40.50
C GLU A 257 11.66 12.62 41.71
N GLU A 258 10.48 13.22 41.84
CA GLU A 258 10.10 14.01 43.01
C GLU A 258 10.04 13.16 44.28
N PHE A 259 9.45 11.97 44.20
CA PHE A 259 9.38 11.04 45.33
C PHE A 259 10.77 10.62 45.82
N ILE A 260 11.69 10.31 44.91
CA ILE A 260 13.09 9.98 45.25
C ILE A 260 13.79 11.18 45.90
N ARG A 261 13.58 12.40 45.39
CA ARG A 261 14.13 13.63 46.00
C ARG A 261 13.63 13.83 47.43
N GLN A 262 12.32 13.67 47.66
CA GLN A 262 11.72 13.76 48.99
C GLN A 262 12.29 12.70 49.95
N GLN A 263 12.48 11.46 49.49
CA GLN A 263 13.08 10.41 50.32
C GLN A 263 14.51 10.76 50.76
N LYS A 264 15.37 11.21 49.83
CA LYS A 264 16.74 11.63 50.18
C LYS A 264 16.76 12.76 51.19
N MET A 265 15.91 13.78 51.00
CA MET A 265 15.76 14.89 51.95
C MET A 265 15.35 14.39 53.34
N HIS A 266 14.38 13.47 53.41
CA HIS A 266 13.94 12.90 54.68
C HIS A 266 15.04 12.10 55.39
N GLU A 267 15.85 11.35 54.64
CA GLU A 267 17.00 10.63 55.18
C GLU A 267 18.07 11.57 55.76
N GLU A 268 18.34 12.69 55.09
CA GLU A 268 19.30 13.71 55.56
C GLU A 268 18.82 14.40 56.83
N ILE A 269 17.54 14.77 56.89
CA ILE A 269 16.91 15.30 58.11
C ILE A 269 17.05 14.29 59.27
N LYS A 270 16.77 13.01 59.01
CA LYS A 270 16.91 11.95 60.03
C LYS A 270 18.36 11.81 60.51
N LYS A 271 19.35 11.94 59.62
CA LYS A 271 20.78 11.96 60.01
C LYS A 271 21.08 13.14 60.93
N HIS A 272 20.56 14.34 60.62
CA HIS A 272 20.74 15.51 61.47
C HIS A 272 20.09 15.33 62.86
N ILE A 273 18.87 14.77 62.91
CA ILE A 273 18.20 14.46 64.19
C ILE A 273 19.04 13.49 65.03
N ASN A 274 19.53 12.39 64.44
CA ASN A 274 20.37 11.43 65.14
C ASN A 274 21.67 12.08 65.66
N LYS A 275 22.33 12.93 64.86
CA LYS A 275 23.53 13.68 65.30
C LYS A 275 23.22 14.58 66.49
N TRP A 276 22.09 15.29 66.46
CA TRP A 276 21.64 16.15 67.56
C TRP A 276 21.41 15.36 68.86
N GLU A 277 20.76 14.21 68.78
CA GLU A 277 20.55 13.33 69.93
C GLU A 277 21.87 12.84 70.54
N VAL A 278 22.85 12.48 69.70
CA VAL A 278 24.18 12.07 70.15
C VAL A 278 24.89 13.22 70.87
N ILE A 279 24.86 14.42 70.30
CA ILE A 279 25.44 15.64 70.93
C ILE A 279 24.80 15.89 72.29
N ASN A 280 23.47 15.79 72.40
CA ASN A 280 22.78 16.01 73.68
C ASN A 280 23.11 14.93 74.71
N LYS A 281 23.18 13.65 74.32
CA LYS A 281 23.59 12.56 75.24
C LYS A 281 25.00 12.78 75.78
N VAL A 282 25.94 13.18 74.91
CA VAL A 282 27.32 13.49 75.30
C VAL A 282 27.37 14.69 76.23
N LEU A 283 26.61 15.75 75.97
CA LEU A 283 26.55 16.92 76.85
C LEU A 283 25.91 16.63 78.21
N MET A 284 24.89 15.78 78.25
CA MET A 284 24.33 15.29 79.52
C MET A 284 25.39 14.53 80.33
N TYR A 285 26.12 13.62 79.68
CA TYR A 285 27.22 12.89 80.32
C TYR A 285 28.33 13.81 80.86
N ILE A 286 28.70 14.86 80.11
CA ILE A 286 29.65 15.88 80.57
C ILE A 286 29.11 16.66 81.78
N SER A 287 27.82 17.02 81.76
CA SER A 287 27.15 17.67 82.88
C SER A 287 27.19 16.79 84.14
N ASP A 288 26.93 15.49 83.99
CA ASP A 288 26.99 14.52 85.07
C ASP A 288 28.42 14.40 85.63
N LEU A 289 29.44 14.30 84.75
CA LEU A 289 30.85 14.29 85.14
C LEU A 289 31.28 15.55 85.89
N ARG A 290 30.78 16.73 85.50
CA ARG A 290 31.04 18.01 86.20
C ARG A 290 30.35 18.09 87.56
N SER A 291 29.27 17.35 87.76
CA SER A 291 28.50 17.32 89.01
C SER A 291 29.01 16.29 90.05
N MET A 292 29.97 15.43 89.68
CA MET A 292 30.57 14.43 90.56
C MET A 292 31.30 15.08 91.75
N SER A 293 30.82 14.84 92.96
CA SER A 293 31.38 15.35 94.21
C SER A 293 32.28 14.32 94.92
N GLY A 294 33.44 14.73 95.44
CA GLY A 294 34.35 13.88 96.24
C GLY A 294 35.73 13.59 95.62
N VAL A 295 36.10 14.31 94.56
CA VAL A 295 37.32 14.09 93.76
C VAL A 295 38.45 15.03 94.19
N ASN A 296 39.71 14.57 94.17
CA ASN A 296 40.88 15.36 94.59
C ASN A 296 41.14 16.55 93.61
N ASP A 297 41.73 17.66 94.06
CA ASP A 297 41.84 18.90 93.25
C ASP A 297 42.60 18.73 91.93
N ASN A 298 43.57 17.82 91.88
CA ASN A 298 44.30 17.50 90.64
C ASN A 298 43.45 16.68 89.65
N GLU A 299 42.67 15.73 90.14
CA GLU A 299 41.77 14.91 89.32
C GLU A 299 40.60 15.76 88.78
N ARG A 300 40.12 16.73 89.58
CA ARG A 300 39.10 17.69 89.16
C ARG A 300 39.56 18.55 87.98
N LYS A 301 40.82 19.00 87.96
CA LYS A 301 41.39 19.73 86.81
C LYS A 301 41.49 18.86 85.56
N LEU A 302 41.85 17.58 85.69
CA LEU A 302 41.90 16.63 84.57
C LEU A 302 40.50 16.37 83.99
N ILE A 303 39.49 16.20 84.85
CA ILE A 303 38.09 16.02 84.45
C ILE A 303 37.57 17.26 83.71
N LEU A 304 37.88 18.47 84.19
CA LEU A 304 37.48 19.71 83.51
C LEU A 304 38.14 19.85 82.14
N ASN A 305 39.45 19.59 82.02
CA ASN A 305 40.14 19.60 80.72
C ASN A 305 39.56 18.56 79.74
N TYR A 306 39.18 17.37 80.24
CA TYR A 306 38.52 16.35 79.45
C TYR A 306 37.13 16.81 78.98
N CYS A 307 36.33 17.40 79.87
CA CYS A 307 35.02 17.96 79.52
C CYS A 307 35.12 19.04 78.44
N ASP A 308 36.07 19.97 78.58
CA ASP A 308 36.27 21.07 77.63
C ASP A 308 36.73 20.56 76.25
N TYR A 309 37.54 19.49 76.22
CA TYR A 309 37.95 18.85 74.97
C TYR A 309 36.78 18.14 74.26
N VAL A 310 35.92 17.45 75.01
CA VAL A 310 34.74 16.77 74.45
C VAL A 310 33.67 17.77 74.01
N GLU A 311 33.45 18.87 74.74
CA GLU A 311 32.56 19.96 74.31
C GLU A 311 33.05 20.65 73.02
N LYS A 312 34.37 20.73 72.83
CA LYS A 312 34.97 21.25 71.60
C LYS A 312 34.75 20.32 70.39
N ILE A 313 34.72 18.99 70.61
CA ILE A 313 34.46 17.99 69.56
C ILE A 313 32.95 17.90 69.25
N TYR A 314 32.10 17.96 70.28
CA TYR A 314 30.63 17.88 70.17
C TYR A 314 29.97 19.26 70.34
N SER A 315 30.45 20.23 69.55
CA SER A 315 30.02 21.63 69.59
C SER A 315 28.63 21.80 68.97
N LYS A 316 27.66 22.26 69.77
CA LYS A 316 26.33 22.68 69.29
C LYS A 316 26.43 23.79 68.23
N SER A 317 27.43 24.67 68.34
CA SER A 317 27.59 25.78 67.41
C SER A 317 27.98 25.31 66.00
N ASP A 318 28.79 24.26 65.90
CA ASP A 318 29.21 23.74 64.59
C ASP A 318 28.12 22.91 63.94
N PHE A 319 27.32 22.19 64.74
CA PHE A 319 26.10 21.55 64.26
C PHE A 319 25.06 22.56 63.74
N CYS A 320 24.87 23.70 64.41
CA CYS A 320 23.98 24.76 63.92
C CYS A 320 24.48 25.37 62.59
N LYS A 321 25.79 25.48 62.37
CA LYS A 321 26.35 25.90 61.08
C LYS A 321 26.10 24.88 59.98
N GLU A 322 26.21 23.58 60.29
CA GLU A 322 25.90 22.49 59.34
C GLU A 322 24.43 22.54 58.91
N ILE A 323 23.50 22.75 59.84
CA ILE A 323 22.06 22.92 59.53
C ILE A 323 21.82 24.18 58.70
N LEU A 324 22.42 25.31 59.06
CA LEU A 324 22.24 26.57 58.33
C LEU A 324 22.70 26.46 56.87
N LYS A 325 23.82 25.77 56.65
CA LYS A 325 24.32 25.51 55.30
C LYS A 325 23.36 24.60 54.51
N PHE A 326 22.85 23.56 55.14
CA PHE A 326 21.86 22.67 54.54
C PHE A 326 20.54 23.39 54.20
N SER A 327 20.04 24.27 55.06
CA SER A 327 18.83 25.06 54.77
C SER A 327 19.04 26.04 53.62
N GLN A 328 20.23 26.65 53.52
CA GLN A 328 20.56 27.55 52.40
C GLN A 328 20.71 26.79 51.08
N GLU A 329 21.29 25.58 51.11
CA GLU A 329 21.38 24.71 49.94
C GLU A 329 19.99 24.25 49.47
N LEU A 330 19.05 24.03 50.40
CA LEU A 330 17.65 23.71 50.07
C LEU A 330 16.87 24.91 49.51
N GLU A 331 17.06 26.12 50.05
CA GLU A 331 16.42 27.34 49.52
C GLU A 331 16.90 27.65 48.10
N ALA A 332 18.20 27.49 47.83
CA ALA A 332 18.76 27.67 46.49
C ALA A 332 18.23 26.64 45.46
N LEU A 333 17.89 25.42 45.90
CA LEU A 333 17.30 24.36 45.07
C LEU A 333 15.80 24.56 44.76
N VAL A 334 15.12 25.49 45.44
CA VAL A 334 13.70 25.80 45.25
C VAL A 334 13.51 27.03 44.34
N GLU A 335 14.54 27.86 44.16
CA GLU A 335 14.52 29.06 43.31
C GLU A 335 15.00 28.83 41.85
N GLU A 336 15.57 27.65 41.53
CA GLU A 336 15.80 27.14 40.17
C GLU A 336 14.62 26.29 39.67
#